data_AF-W6RCL9-F1
#
_entry.id   AF-W6RCL9-F1
#
_cell.length_a   1.000
_cell.length_b   1.000
_cell.length_c   1.000
_cell.angle_alpha   90.00
_cell.angle_beta   90.00
_cell.angle_gamma   90.00
#
_symmetry.space_group_name_H-M   'P 1'
#
loop_
_entity.id
_entity.type
_entity.pdbx_description
1 polymer ?
#
loop_
_entity_poly.entity_id
_entity_poly.type
_entity_poly.pdbx_seq_one_letter_code
_entity_poly.pdbx_strand_id
1 'polypeptide(L)'
;MSHHRVNDAKHFEHIFWVCRGRCDDVLTQYMRKKDKTLIDGWEDISDVLMPTIFIKWIMTIMNELRSGDTYSDEAYESMKEFLLQVFPYICRHLTEKEKERIKSLTEIPAYLGGLGY
;
A
#
# COMPACT_ATOMS: atom_id res chain seq x y z
N MET A 1 13.84 27.46 14.66
CA MET A 1 14.76 26.30 14.59
C MET A 1 14.06 25.12 15.25
N SER A 2 13.53 24.21 14.44
CA SER A 2 12.97 22.93 14.88
C SER A 2 13.75 21.84 14.16
N HIS A 3 14.56 21.12 14.92
CA HIS A 3 15.40 20.04 14.43
C HIS A 3 14.58 18.77 14.16
N HIS A 4 15.02 18.01 13.15
CA HIS A 4 14.77 16.58 12.87
C HIS A 4 13.46 16.19 12.14
N ARG A 5 13.59 15.95 10.83
CA ARG A 5 13.53 14.58 10.30
C ARG A 5 14.73 14.39 9.37
N VAL A 6 15.62 13.47 9.74
CA VAL A 6 16.52 12.85 8.77
C VAL A 6 15.61 12.16 7.76
N ASN A 7 15.89 12.39 6.49
CA ASN A 7 15.15 11.84 5.37
C ASN A 7 15.49 10.33 5.31
N ASP A 8 14.79 9.51 6.10
CA ASP A 8 14.92 8.05 6.03
C ASP A 8 14.14 7.56 4.82
N ALA A 9 14.70 7.82 3.63
CA ALA A 9 14.19 7.31 2.38
C ALA A 9 14.06 5.78 2.47
N LYS A 10 12.87 5.27 2.20
CA LYS A 10 12.60 3.83 2.26
C LYS A 10 13.13 3.15 1.01
N HIS A 11 13.52 1.90 1.16
CA HIS A 11 13.79 1.01 0.05
C HIS A 11 12.80 -0.16 0.10
N PHE A 12 12.00 -0.31 -0.95
CA PHE A 12 11.07 -1.42 -1.10
C PHE A 12 11.75 -2.54 -1.86
N GLU A 13 12.15 -3.58 -1.13
CA GLU A 13 12.82 -4.76 -1.70
C GLU A 13 11.84 -5.64 -2.50
N HIS A 14 10.63 -5.82 -1.98
CA HIS A 14 9.63 -6.69 -2.59
C HIS A 14 8.20 -6.17 -2.42
N ILE A 15 7.34 -6.51 -3.40
CA ILE A 15 5.90 -6.28 -3.34
C ILE A 15 5.19 -7.58 -3.73
N PHE A 16 4.25 -8.02 -2.91
CA PHE A 16 3.46 -9.22 -3.14
C PHE A 16 1.99 -8.98 -2.81
N TRP A 17 1.12 -9.79 -3.42
CA TRP A 17 -0.30 -9.86 -3.10
C TRP A 17 -0.65 -11.31 -2.72
N VAL A 18 -1.26 -11.48 -1.56
CA VAL A 18 -1.60 -12.80 -1.01
C VAL A 18 -2.94 -12.76 -0.32
N CYS A 19 -3.50 -13.96 -0.07
CA CYS A 19 -4.70 -14.07 0.75
C CYS A 19 -4.41 -13.63 2.20
N ARG A 20 -5.35 -12.91 2.81
CA ARG A 20 -5.24 -12.56 4.25
C ARG A 20 -5.16 -13.82 5.11
N GLY A 21 -4.31 -13.79 6.14
CA GLY A 21 -4.16 -14.86 7.11
C GLY A 21 -3.04 -15.82 6.68
N ARG A 22 -3.36 -17.09 6.44
CA ARG A 22 -2.33 -18.12 6.30
C ARG A 22 -1.34 -17.88 5.14
N CYS A 23 -1.79 -17.34 4.00
CA CYS A 23 -0.87 -17.08 2.88
C CYS A 23 0.15 -16.00 3.24
N ASP A 24 -0.33 -14.92 3.86
CA ASP A 24 0.47 -13.84 4.43
C ASP A 24 1.48 -14.38 5.46
N ASP A 25 1.01 -15.11 6.48
CA ASP A 25 1.88 -15.67 7.52
C ASP A 25 3.04 -16.51 6.95
N VAL A 26 2.73 -17.37 5.96
CA VAL A 26 3.72 -18.25 5.33
C VAL A 26 4.73 -17.44 4.53
N LEU A 27 4.28 -16.42 3.79
CA LEU A 27 5.15 -15.58 2.99
C LEU A 27 6.08 -14.74 3.87
N THR A 28 5.54 -14.09 4.91
CA THR A 28 6.33 -13.31 5.87
C THR A 28 7.40 -14.16 6.54
N GLN A 29 7.05 -15.38 6.98
CA GLN A 29 8.03 -16.31 7.55
C GLN A 29 9.11 -16.71 6.55
N TYR A 30 8.73 -16.96 5.29
CA TYR A 30 9.68 -17.30 4.23
C TYR A 30 10.64 -16.14 3.93
N MET A 31 10.15 -14.91 3.84
CA MET A 31 10.97 -13.73 3.57
C MET A 31 11.90 -13.39 4.74
N ARG A 32 11.38 -13.39 5.97
CA ARG A 32 12.20 -13.14 7.17
C ARG A 32 13.27 -14.20 7.42
N LYS A 33 13.09 -15.41 6.90
CA LYS A 33 14.12 -16.46 6.93
C LYS A 33 15.28 -16.14 5.97
N LYS A 34 15.01 -15.48 4.85
CA LYS A 34 16.03 -15.04 3.90
C LYS A 34 16.74 -13.78 4.38
N ASP A 35 15.97 -12.80 4.83
CA ASP A 35 16.49 -11.55 5.35
C ASP A 35 15.67 -11.09 6.56
N LYS A 36 16.33 -11.06 7.72
CA LYS A 36 15.71 -10.70 9.01
C LYS A 36 15.52 -9.19 9.19
N THR A 37 16.08 -8.38 8.29
CA THR A 37 16.01 -6.91 8.37
C THR A 37 14.79 -6.35 7.66
N LEU A 38 14.11 -7.16 6.85
CA LEU A 38 12.88 -6.78 6.17
C LEU A 38 11.74 -6.48 7.16
N ILE A 39 11.04 -5.38 6.88
CA ILE A 39 9.83 -4.96 7.58
C ILE A 39 8.66 -4.99 6.60
N ASP A 40 7.48 -5.35 7.10
CA ASP A 40 6.29 -5.50 6.27
C ASP A 40 5.41 -4.25 6.32
N GLY A 41 4.85 -3.87 5.18
CA GLY A 41 3.73 -2.94 5.04
C GLY A 41 2.56 -3.65 4.36
N TRP A 42 1.34 -3.32 4.76
CA TRP A 42 0.13 -4.02 4.28
C TRP A 42 -0.94 -3.05 3.84
N GLU A 43 -1.53 -3.36 2.69
CA GLU A 43 -2.74 -2.71 2.18
C GLU A 43 -3.81 -3.78 1.93
N ASP A 44 -5.07 -3.46 2.25
CA ASP A 44 -6.19 -4.32 1.90
C ASP A 44 -6.57 -4.11 0.44
N ILE A 45 -6.38 -5.13 -0.40
CA ILE A 45 -6.74 -5.08 -1.82
C ILE A 45 -8.19 -4.65 -2.00
N SER A 46 -9.12 -5.12 -1.17
CA SER A 46 -10.53 -4.74 -1.30
C SER A 46 -10.78 -3.25 -1.05
N ASP A 47 -9.97 -2.61 -0.19
CA ASP A 47 -10.02 -1.17 0.01
C ASP A 47 -9.34 -0.45 -1.17
N VAL A 48 -8.18 -0.93 -1.65
CA VAL A 48 -7.47 -0.36 -2.82
C VAL A 48 -8.31 -0.40 -4.10
N LEU A 49 -9.18 -1.41 -4.27
CA LEU A 49 -10.09 -1.51 -5.40
C LEU A 49 -11.19 -0.43 -5.42
N MET A 50 -11.39 0.31 -4.32
CA MET A 50 -12.35 1.42 -4.32
C MET A 50 -11.78 2.62 -5.11
N PRO A 51 -12.51 3.17 -6.09
CA PRO A 51 -12.01 4.22 -6.97
C PRO A 51 -11.32 5.41 -6.27
N THR A 52 -11.88 5.87 -5.16
CA THR A 52 -11.32 6.99 -4.39
C THR A 52 -10.05 6.61 -3.64
N ILE A 53 -9.94 5.37 -3.13
CA ILE A 53 -8.75 4.91 -2.42
C ILE A 53 -7.62 4.65 -3.41
N PHE A 54 -7.93 4.01 -4.53
CA PHE A 54 -6.96 3.77 -5.60
C PHE A 54 -6.21 5.04 -6.01
N ILE A 55 -6.93 6.12 -6.34
CA ILE A 55 -6.29 7.35 -6.80
C ILE A 55 -5.45 8.02 -5.69
N LYS A 56 -5.88 7.92 -4.43
CA LYS A 56 -5.09 8.39 -3.28
C LYS A 56 -3.82 7.57 -3.11
N TRP A 57 -3.88 6.27 -3.34
CA TRP A 57 -2.73 5.39 -3.28
C TRP A 57 -1.71 5.71 -4.37
N ILE A 58 -2.16 5.95 -5.61
CA ILE A 58 -1.30 6.47 -6.69
C ILE A 58 -0.62 7.78 -6.27
N MET A 59 -1.35 8.74 -5.70
CA MET A 59 -0.77 10.00 -5.21
C MET A 59 0.27 9.77 -4.10
N THR A 60 0.05 8.78 -3.24
CA THR A 60 0.99 8.40 -2.17
C THR A 60 2.30 7.88 -2.77
N ILE A 61 2.22 6.93 -3.71
CA ILE A 61 3.39 6.40 -4.44
C ILE A 61 4.15 7.53 -5.15
N MET A 62 3.44 8.46 -5.81
CA MET A 62 4.09 9.62 -6.45
C MET A 62 4.83 10.52 -5.45
N ASN A 63 4.28 10.72 -4.26
CA ASN A 63 4.89 11.52 -3.21
C ASN A 63 6.12 10.81 -2.61
N GLU A 64 6.03 9.50 -2.39
CA GLU A 64 7.13 8.65 -1.90
C GLU A 64 8.32 8.68 -2.87
N LEU A 65 8.06 8.47 -4.16
CA LEU A 65 9.08 8.58 -5.21
C LEU A 65 9.71 9.98 -5.24
N ARG A 66 8.91 11.04 -4.99
CA ARG A 66 9.41 12.41 -4.90
C ARG A 66 10.24 12.66 -3.63
N SER A 67 9.94 12.01 -2.51
CA SER A 67 10.72 12.14 -1.27
C SER A 67 12.03 11.37 -1.28
N GLY A 68 12.22 10.51 -2.27
CA GLY A 68 13.44 9.73 -2.49
C GLY A 68 13.30 8.26 -2.13
N ASP A 69 12.08 7.77 -1.86
CA ASP A 69 11.85 6.34 -1.68
C ASP A 69 12.16 5.60 -2.98
N THR A 70 12.76 4.43 -2.86
CA THR A 70 13.26 3.64 -3.99
C THR A 70 12.68 2.23 -3.94
N TYR A 71 12.64 1.59 -5.10
CA TYR A 71 12.14 0.23 -5.27
C TYR A 71 13.24 -0.59 -5.93
N SER A 72 13.36 -1.87 -5.56
CA SER A 72 14.11 -2.82 -6.39
C SER A 72 13.42 -2.94 -7.76
N ASP A 73 14.15 -3.40 -8.78
CA ASP A 73 13.56 -3.61 -10.12
C ASP A 73 12.38 -4.60 -10.04
N GLU A 74 12.50 -5.65 -9.22
CA GLU A 74 11.43 -6.63 -8.98
C GLU A 74 10.19 -5.95 -8.38
N ALA A 75 10.36 -5.21 -7.28
CA ALA A 75 9.26 -4.54 -6.61
C ALA A 75 8.56 -3.52 -7.53
N TYR A 76 9.33 -2.78 -8.33
CA TYR A 76 8.78 -1.80 -9.26
C TYR A 76 7.95 -2.45 -10.38
N GLU A 77 8.40 -3.56 -10.94
CA GLU A 77 7.62 -4.31 -11.93
C GLU A 77 6.34 -4.92 -11.31
N SER A 78 6.44 -5.53 -10.13
CA SER A 78 5.29 -6.06 -9.40
C SER A 78 4.25 -4.98 -9.06
N MET A 79 4.69 -3.78 -8.69
CA MET A 79 3.80 -2.63 -8.46
C MET A 79 3.03 -2.26 -9.74
N LYS A 80 3.72 -2.13 -10.88
CA LYS A 80 3.07 -1.82 -12.16
C LYS A 80 2.10 -2.91 -12.58
N GLU A 81 2.48 -4.17 -12.44
CA GLU A 81 1.61 -5.31 -12.74
C GLU A 81 0.33 -5.25 -11.92
N PHE A 82 0.45 -5.05 -10.60
CA PHE A 82 -0.69 -4.91 -9.72
C PHE A 82 -1.63 -3.80 -10.19
N LEU A 83 -1.10 -2.59 -10.44
CA LEU A 83 -1.89 -1.42 -10.89
C LEU A 83 -2.66 -1.70 -12.17
N LEU A 84 -2.03 -2.37 -13.16
CA LEU A 84 -2.68 -2.73 -14.41
C LEU A 84 -3.78 -3.77 -14.21
N GLN A 85 -3.56 -4.76 -13.36
CA GLN A 85 -4.52 -5.84 -13.10
C GLN A 85 -5.76 -5.35 -12.33
N VAL A 86 -5.58 -4.40 -11.40
CA VAL A 86 -6.71 -3.90 -10.59
C VAL A 86 -7.55 -2.84 -11.30
N PHE A 87 -6.96 -2.09 -12.23
CA PHE A 87 -7.59 -0.94 -12.90
C PHE A 87 -9.01 -1.22 -13.46
N PRO A 88 -9.30 -2.37 -14.11
CA PRO A 88 -10.66 -2.66 -14.60
C PRO A 88 -11.73 -2.68 -13.50
N TYR A 89 -11.38 -3.05 -12.28
CA TYR A 89 -12.30 -3.09 -11.13
C TYR A 89 -12.55 -1.71 -10.53
N ILE A 90 -11.69 -0.73 -10.85
CA ILE A 90 -11.69 0.63 -10.33
C ILE A 90 -12.40 1.60 -11.28
N CYS A 91 -12.36 1.39 -12.59
CA CYS A 91 -12.94 2.30 -13.59
C CYS A 91 -14.48 2.34 -13.63
N ARG A 92 -15.15 1.98 -12.54
CA ARG A 92 -16.60 1.94 -12.39
C ARG A 92 -17.07 2.98 -11.37
N HIS A 93 -18.39 3.12 -11.27
CA HIS A 93 -19.01 3.88 -10.19
C HIS A 93 -18.87 3.16 -8.83
N LEU A 94 -18.75 3.96 -7.76
CA LEU A 94 -18.80 3.49 -6.37
C LEU A 94 -20.18 2.94 -6.04
N THR A 95 -20.22 1.79 -5.38
CA THR A 95 -21.42 1.24 -4.74
C THR A 95 -21.71 1.96 -3.41
N GLU A 96 -22.95 1.88 -2.91
CA GLU A 96 -23.31 2.50 -1.62
C GLU A 96 -22.47 1.96 -0.45
N LYS A 97 -22.20 0.65 -0.44
CA LYS A 97 -21.34 0.02 0.58
C LYS A 97 -19.93 0.58 0.58
N GLU A 98 -19.36 0.87 -0.60
CA GLU A 98 -18.03 1.47 -0.70
C GLU A 98 -18.01 2.92 -0.25
N LYS A 99 -19.09 3.68 -0.52
CA LYS A 99 -19.23 5.05 0.02
C LYS A 99 -19.24 5.04 1.54
N GLU A 100 -19.98 4.13 2.16
CA GLU A 100 -20.01 3.94 3.61
C GLU A 100 -18.64 3.51 4.16
N ARG A 101 -17.96 2.58 3.47
CA ARG A 101 -16.61 2.13 3.84
C ARG A 101 -15.61 3.28 3.80
N ILE A 102 -15.61 4.10 2.75
CA ILE A 102 -14.75 5.29 2.63
C ILE A 102 -14.98 6.24 3.81
N LYS A 103 -16.25 6.48 4.19
CA LYS A 103 -16.57 7.31 5.36
C LYS A 103 -15.99 6.72 6.65
N SER A 104 -16.12 5.41 6.87
CA SER A 104 -15.51 4.76 8.04
C SER A 104 -13.98 4.88 8.04
N LEU A 105 -13.34 4.76 6.87
CA LEU A 105 -11.90 4.85 6.74
C LEU A 105 -11.40 6.27 7.01
N THR A 106 -12.16 7.31 6.63
CA THR A 106 -11.82 8.71 6.97
C THR A 106 -11.82 8.99 8.47
N GLU A 107 -12.64 8.27 9.24
CA GLU A 107 -12.73 8.41 10.69
C GLU A 107 -11.59 7.66 11.43
N ILE A 108 -10.90 6.74 10.74
CA ILE A 108 -9.79 5.96 11.31
C ILE A 108 -8.46 6.72 11.05
N PRO A 109 -7.60 6.91 12.06
CA PRO A 109 -6.27 7.50 11.88
C PRO A 109 -5.38 6.71 10.90
N ALA A 110 -4.53 7.42 10.15
CA ALA A 110 -3.66 6.82 9.14
C ALA A 110 -2.73 5.73 9.70
N TYR A 111 -2.22 5.89 10.93
CA TYR A 111 -1.35 4.89 11.56
C TYR A 111 -2.06 3.58 11.98
N LEU A 112 -3.39 3.53 11.92
CA LEU A 112 -4.20 2.33 12.15
C LEU A 112 -4.77 1.74 10.85
N GLY A 113 -4.25 2.17 9.69
CA GLY A 113 -4.76 1.75 8.37
C GLY A 113 -6.02 2.49 7.92
N GLY A 114 -6.31 3.65 8.49
CA GLY A 114 -7.36 4.56 8.00
C GLY A 114 -6.82 5.66 7.08
N LEU A 115 -7.67 6.62 6.72
CA LEU A 115 -7.29 7.77 5.90
C LEU A 115 -6.91 9.01 6.74
N GLY A 116 -7.26 9.05 8.02
CA GLY A 116 -6.80 10.04 9.00
C GLY A 116 -7.09 11.51 8.65
N TYR A 117 -8.32 11.82 8.21
CA TYR A 117 -8.75 13.19 7.92
C TYR A 117 -9.32 13.91 9.13
#